data_AF-A0A920SNV0-F1
#
_entry.id   AF-A0A920SNV0-F1
#
_cell.length_a   1.000
_cell.length_b   1.000
_cell.length_c   1.000
_cell.angle_alpha   90.00
_cell.angle_beta   90.00
_cell.angle_gamma   90.00
#
_symmetry.space_group_name_H-M   'P 1'
#
loop_
_entity.id
_entity.type
_entity.pdbx_description
1 polymer ?
#
loop_
_entity_poly.entity_id
_entity_poly.type
_entity_poly.pdbx_seq_one_letter_code
_entity_poly.pdbx_strand_id
1 'polypeptide(L)' 'MGAIMGALSTVGGMAKALTDFGLTVITALVVVDILYPSSTMIIENIAIVVDQFGDGGVAGLIVILLFMVLYRRG' A
#
# COMPACT_ATOMS: atom_id res chain seq x y z
N MET A 1 -10.64 17.17 -26.69
CA MET A 1 -9.76 16.52 -25.69
C MET A 1 -10.27 16.64 -24.24
N GLY A 2 -11.58 16.78 -23.98
CA GLY A 2 -12.12 16.93 -22.62
C GLY A 2 -12.64 15.64 -21.98
N ALA A 3 -13.27 14.76 -22.76
CA ALA A 3 -13.92 13.55 -22.25
C ALA A 3 -12.92 12.52 -21.66
N ILE A 4 -11.77 12.33 -22.32
CA ILE A 4 -10.73 11.41 -21.83
C ILE A 4 -10.10 11.96 -20.54
N MET A 5 -9.89 13.27 -20.44
CA MET A 5 -9.31 13.91 -19.26
C MET A 5 -10.28 13.86 -18.05
N GLY A 6 -11.59 14.00 -18.29
CA GLY A 6 -12.63 13.83 -17.27
C GLY A 6 -12.84 12.37 -16.84
N ALA A 7 -12.70 11.41 -17.76
CA ALA A 7 -12.72 10.00 -17.42
C ALA A 7 -11.50 9.61 -16.57
N LEU A 8 -10.30 10.07 -16.95
CA LEU A 8 -9.07 9.84 -16.19
C LEU A 8 -9.12 10.46 -14.79
N SER A 9 -9.67 11.66 -14.62
CA SER A 9 -9.81 12.28 -13.29
C SER A 9 -10.81 11.54 -12.40
N THR A 10 -11.90 11.03 -12.99
CA THR A 10 -12.90 10.24 -12.26
C THR A 10 -12.32 8.91 -11.80
N VAL A 11 -11.63 8.20 -12.70
CA VAL A 11 -10.93 6.94 -12.37
C VAL A 11 -9.84 7.18 -11.33
N GLY A 12 -9.05 8.25 -11.46
CA GLY A 12 -8.05 8.63 -10.47
C GLY A 12 -8.65 8.96 -9.10
N GLY A 13 -9.79 9.66 -9.07
CA GLY A 13 -10.54 9.93 -7.84
C GLY A 13 -11.08 8.67 -7.17
N MET A 14 -11.61 7.74 -7.95
CA MET A 14 -12.08 6.44 -7.44
C MET A 14 -10.92 5.58 -6.93
N ALA A 15 -9.80 5.54 -7.66
CA ALA A 15 -8.61 4.81 -7.24
C ALA A 15 -8.06 5.37 -5.91
N LYS A 16 -8.04 6.69 -5.75
CA LYS A 16 -7.66 7.32 -4.49
C LYS A 16 -8.61 6.94 -3.35
N ALA A 17 -9.92 7.07 -3.56
CA ALA A 17 -10.91 6.72 -2.53
C ALA A 17 -10.83 5.25 -2.10
N LEU A 18 -10.61 4.33 -3.04
CA LEU A 18 -10.42 2.91 -2.75
C LEU A 18 -9.12 2.66 -1.97
N THR A 19 -8.05 3.39 -2.32
CA THR A 19 -6.75 3.29 -1.62
C THR A 19 -6.86 3.81 -0.19
N ASP A 20 -7.51 4.96 0.01
CA ASP A 20 -7.72 5.56 1.34
C ASP A 20 -8.59 4.65 2.23
N PHE A 21 -9.64 4.05 1.64
CA PHE A 21 -10.46 3.05 2.32
C PHE A 21 -9.64 1.81 2.69
N GLY A 22 -8.90 1.25 1.72
CA GLY A 22 -8.04 0.09 1.94
C GLY A 22 -7.01 0.32 3.04
N LEU A 23 -6.35 1.49 3.06
CA LEU A 23 -5.39 1.85 4.09
C LEU A 23 -6.05 1.92 5.47
N THR A 24 -7.25 2.50 5.56
CA THR A 24 -8.02 2.58 6.81
C THR A 24 -8.38 1.18 7.32
N VAL A 25 -8.84 0.30 6.44
CA VAL A 25 -9.21 -1.08 6.77
C VAL A 25 -7.99 -1.89 7.21
N ILE A 26 -6.88 -1.83 6.46
CA ILE A 26 -5.63 -2.51 6.81
C ILE A 26 -5.15 -2.05 8.18
N THR A 27 -5.15 -0.73 8.44
CA THR A 27 -4.75 -0.17 9.73
C THR A 27 -5.62 -0.70 10.88
N ALA A 28 -6.95 -0.73 10.69
CA ALA A 28 -7.85 -1.27 11.70
C ALA A 28 -7.60 -2.76 11.96
N LEU A 29 -7.38 -3.55 10.90
CA LEU A 29 -7.10 -4.97 11.02
C LEU A 29 -5.75 -5.26 11.66
N VAL A 30 -4.72 -4.44 11.42
CA VAL A 30 -3.44 -4.52 12.15
C VAL A 30 -3.67 -4.34 13.65
N VAL A 31 -4.47 -3.34 14.06
CA VAL A 31 -4.80 -3.13 15.48
C VAL A 31 -5.54 -4.34 16.06
N VAL A 32 -6.50 -4.91 15.31
CA VAL A 32 -7.23 -6.11 15.73
C VAL A 32 -6.27 -7.30 15.89
N ASP A 33 -5.34 -7.51 14.96
CA ASP A 33 -4.38 -8.62 15.01
C ASP A 33 -3.38 -8.47 16.17
N ILE A 34 -3.06 -7.24 16.58
CA ILE A 34 -2.24 -6.98 17.78
C ILE A 34 -3.00 -7.34 19.06
N LEU A 35 -4.28 -6.98 19.15
CA LEU A 35 -5.11 -7.22 20.34
C LEU A 35 -5.60 -8.68 20.44
N TYR A 36 -5.83 -9.31 19.29
CA TYR A 36 -6.27 -10.69 19.13
C TYR A 36 -5.36 -11.40 18.13
N PRO A 37 -4.19 -11.89 18.62
CA PRO A 37 -3.20 -12.55 17.77
C PRO A 37 -3.80 -13.66 16.92
N SER A 38 -3.37 -13.73 15.66
CA SER A 38 -3.76 -14.76 14.68
C SER A 38 -5.24 -14.75 14.27
N SER A 39 -6.01 -13.70 14.60
CA SER A 39 -7.42 -13.62 14.19
C SER A 39 -7.61 -13.22 12.72
N THR A 40 -6.75 -12.33 12.21
CA THR A 40 -6.84 -11.82 10.82
C THR A 40 -5.64 -12.25 9.97
N MET A 41 -4.52 -12.65 10.60
CA MET A 41 -3.25 -13.01 9.93
C MET A 41 -2.70 -11.87 9.06
N ILE A 42 -3.12 -10.63 9.30
CA ILE A 42 -2.68 -9.49 8.50
C ILE A 42 -1.23 -9.14 8.76
N ILE A 43 -0.75 -9.30 10.00
CA ILE A 43 0.66 -9.07 10.32
C ILE A 43 1.55 -10.08 9.58
N GLU A 44 1.13 -11.34 9.47
CA GLU A 44 1.87 -12.38 8.74
C GLU A 44 1.92 -12.08 7.24
N ASN A 45 0.80 -11.68 6.63
CA ASN A 45 0.76 -11.26 5.23
C ASN A 45 1.66 -10.04 4.96
N ILE A 46 1.67 -9.07 5.87
CA ILE A 46 2.59 -7.91 5.78
C ILE A 46 4.04 -8.37 5.92
N ALA A 47 4.34 -9.28 6.84
CA ALA A 47 5.68 -9.81 7.05
C ALA A 47 6.21 -10.51 5.79
N ILE A 48 5.40 -11.35 5.12
CA ILE A 48 5.78 -12.01 3.85
C ILE A 48 6.14 -10.97 2.78
N VAL A 49 5.35 -9.91 2.65
CA VAL A 49 5.63 -8.85 1.67
C VAL A 49 6.94 -8.12 2.01
N VAL A 50 7.17 -7.80 3.29
CA VAL A 50 8.42 -7.16 3.74
C VAL A 50 9.63 -8.09 3.54
N ASP A 51 9.46 -9.39 3.78
CA ASP A 51 10.51 -10.41 3.61
C ASP A 51 10.97 -10.51 2.15
N GLN A 52 10.03 -10.42 1.19
CA GLN A 52 10.36 -10.36 -0.23
C GLN A 52 11.24 -9.16 -0.62
N PHE A 53 11.11 -8.03 0.09
CA PHE A 53 12.03 -6.90 -0.10
C PHE A 53 13.38 -7.14 0.60
N GLY A 54 13.38 -7.81 1.74
CA GLY A 54 14.59 -8.21 2.48
C GLY A 54 15.47 -9.18 1.69
N ASP A 55 14.86 -10.18 1.06
CA ASP A 55 15.52 -11.17 0.19
C ASP A 55 16.24 -10.54 -1.01
N GLY A 56 15.74 -9.40 -1.49
CA GLY A 56 16.39 -8.62 -2.54
C GLY A 56 17.68 -7.91 -2.09
N GLY A 57 18.00 -7.90 -0.79
CA GLY A 57 19.18 -7.25 -0.23
C GLY A 57 19.29 -5.78 -0.64
N VAL A 58 20.45 -5.39 -1.19
CA VAL A 58 20.70 -4.00 -1.63
C VAL A 58 19.74 -3.58 -2.76
N ALA A 59 19.33 -4.50 -3.63
CA ALA A 59 18.39 -4.18 -4.70
C ALA A 59 16.99 -3.85 -4.16
N GLY A 60 16.53 -4.59 -3.15
CA GLY A 60 15.26 -4.31 -2.45
C GLY A 60 15.26 -2.92 -1.80
N LEU A 61 16.37 -2.55 -1.15
CA LEU A 61 16.54 -1.22 -0.56
C LEU A 61 16.52 -0.11 -1.61
N ILE A 62 17.16 -0.31 -2.78
CA ILE A 62 17.13 0.65 -3.88
C ILE A 62 15.69 0.84 -4.39
N VAL A 63 14.93 -0.23 -4.56
CA VAL A 63 13.51 -0.16 -4.98
C VAL A 63 12.68 0.63 -3.97
N ILE A 64 12.84 0.37 -2.67
CA ILE A 64 12.14 1.11 -1.62
C ILE A 64 12.49 2.60 -1.66
N LEU A 65 13.78 2.95 -1.83
CA LEU A 65 14.22 4.34 -1.92
C LEU A 65 13.64 5.04 -3.16
N LEU A 66 13.60 4.36 -4.31
CA LEU A 66 12.98 4.90 -5.52
C LEU A 66 11.47 5.14 -5.32
N PHE A 67 10.78 4.20 -4.69
CA PHE A 67 9.36 4.33 -4.37
C PHE A 67 9.11 5.49 -3.40
N MET A 68 9.94 5.63 -2.37
CA MET A 68 9.85 6.73 -1.39
C MET A 68 10.08 8.09 -2.06
N VAL A 69 11.07 8.21 -2.97
CA VAL A 69 11.32 9.44 -3.72
C VAL A 69 10.14 9.80 -4.62
N LEU A 70 9.52 8.81 -5.26
CA LEU A 70 8.34 9.02 -6.10
C LEU A 70 7.13 9.45 -5.24
N TYR A 71 6.89 8.79 -4.12
CA TYR A 71 5.80 9.11 -3.20
C TYR A 71 5.95 10.53 -2.61
N ARG A 72 7.17 10.98 -2.32
CA ARG A 72 7.43 12.33 -1.78
C ARG A 72 7.34 13.45 -2.81
N ARG A 73 7.39 13.11 -4.11
CA ARG A 73 7.25 14.05 -5.23
C ARG A 73 5.82 14.12 -5.76
N GLY A 74 4.97 13.17 -5.40
CA GLY A 74 3.54 13.14 -5.72
C GLY A 74 2.70 13.93 -4.73
#